data_AF-A0A254N129-F1
#
_entry.id   AF-A0A254N129-F1
#
_cell.length_a   1.000
_cell.length_b   1.000
_cell.length_c   1.000
_cell.angle_alpha   90.00
_cell.angle_beta   90.00
_cell.angle_gamma   90.00
#
_symmetry.space_group_name_H-M   'P 1'
#
loop_
_entity.id
_entity.type
_entity.pdbx_description
1 polymer ?
#
loop_
_entity_poly.entity_id
_entity_poly.type
_entity_poly.pdbx_seq_one_letter_code
_entity_poly.pdbx_strand_id
1 'polypeptide(L)'
;MYSYEDRLRAVQLYIKLGRRIGLTIRQLGYPTKNALKTWYREYEQSHELRAGYTRPARFSQEQKVRAVEHYLEHGRCIAATIKSLGYPCRSLLSAWLQELHPRPTRVVGRSQELAPEAKHSAVIAFCTRPASAQAVADEVGVSRGSLYKWKNQLLGHDAPASMKRKQGAPASSDRADLEQQLETLRQDIRRLQLEKDLLKKANELLKNGHRGAAPSQWTETPGYLH
;
A
#
# COMPACT_ATOMS: atom_id res chain seq x y z
N MET A 1 18.89 17.76 28.86
CA MET A 1 20.04 16.84 28.67
C MET A 1 21.28 17.70 28.53
N TYR A 2 22.38 17.43 29.25
CA TYR A 2 23.56 18.30 29.21
C TYR A 2 24.37 18.10 27.92
N SER A 3 24.86 19.17 27.32
CA SER A 3 25.73 19.09 26.14
C SER A 3 27.05 18.39 26.47
N TYR A 4 27.78 17.92 25.46
CA TYR A 4 29.11 17.33 25.66
C TYR A 4 30.07 18.35 26.31
N GLU A 5 30.03 19.59 25.84
CA GLU A 5 30.85 20.70 26.34
C GLU A 5 30.56 21.04 27.81
N ASP A 6 29.28 21.08 28.20
CA ASP A 6 28.89 21.36 29.60
C ASP A 6 29.34 20.25 30.54
N ARG A 7 29.28 18.99 30.08
CA ARG A 7 29.79 17.83 30.84
C ARG A 7 31.30 17.91 31.02
N LEU A 8 32.04 18.25 29.97
CA LEU A 8 33.50 18.41 30.01
C LEU A 8 33.91 19.57 30.92
N ARG A 9 33.24 20.72 30.82
CA ARG A 9 33.45 21.90 31.67
C ARG A 9 33.24 21.54 33.15
N ALA A 10 32.19 20.79 33.46
CA ALA A 10 31.90 20.34 34.83
C ALA A 10 33.00 19.42 35.39
N VAL A 11 33.49 18.47 34.59
CA VAL A 11 34.58 17.56 35.00
C VAL A 11 35.90 18.31 35.17
N GLN A 12 36.25 19.22 34.27
CA GLN A 12 37.46 20.03 34.40
C GLN A 12 37.44 20.91 35.66
N LEU A 13 36.30 21.54 35.96
CA LEU A 13 36.15 22.33 37.18
C LEU A 13 36.23 21.45 38.43
N TYR A 14 35.65 20.25 38.39
CA TYR A 14 35.74 19.27 39.48
C TYR A 14 37.19 18.88 39.80
N ILE A 15 38.03 18.69 38.77
CA ILE A 15 39.46 18.41 38.93
C ILE A 15 40.19 19.62 39.51
N LYS A 16 39.94 20.82 38.96
CA LYS A 16 40.54 22.09 39.45
C LYS A 16 40.24 22.38 40.92
N LEU A 17 39.03 22.05 41.39
CA LEU A 17 38.59 22.26 42.77
C LEU A 17 39.01 21.13 43.74
N GLY A 18 39.92 20.23 43.32
CA GLY A 18 40.39 19.14 44.17
C GLY A 18 39.31 18.11 44.50
N ARG A 19 38.45 17.78 43.51
CA ARG A 19 37.39 16.76 43.62
C ARG A 19 36.27 17.08 44.63
N ARG A 20 36.04 18.37 44.91
CA ARG A 20 34.99 18.86 45.82
C ARG A 20 33.65 19.05 45.11
N ILE A 21 32.79 18.02 45.14
CA ILE A 21 31.50 18.00 44.43
C ILE A 21 30.61 19.20 44.76
N GLY A 22 30.47 19.52 46.06
CA GLY A 22 29.58 20.60 46.50
C GLY A 22 29.99 21.98 45.97
N LEU A 23 31.29 22.23 45.83
CA LEU A 23 31.80 23.49 45.28
C LEU A 23 31.55 23.58 43.77
N THR A 24 31.80 22.49 43.03
CA THR A 24 31.54 22.43 41.59
C THR A 24 30.06 22.70 41.27
N ILE A 25 29.13 22.11 42.02
CA ILE A 25 27.69 22.29 41.83
C ILE A 25 27.26 23.72 42.19
N ARG A 26 27.78 24.29 43.29
CA ARG A 26 27.48 25.68 43.67
C ARG A 26 27.99 26.69 42.64
N GLN A 27 29.13 26.42 42.02
CA GLN A 27 29.74 27.33 41.05
C GLN A 27 29.08 27.25 39.66
N LEU A 28 28.65 26.07 39.23
CA LEU A 28 28.04 25.89 37.91
C LEU A 28 26.51 25.94 37.92
N GLY A 29 25.86 25.69 39.05
CA GLY A 29 24.39 25.59 39.16
C GLY A 29 23.80 24.27 38.60
N TYR A 30 24.65 23.46 37.99
CA TYR A 30 24.43 22.10 37.51
C TYR A 30 25.80 21.37 37.66
N PRO A 31 25.95 20.05 37.48
CA PRO A 31 25.00 18.95 37.34
C PRO A 31 24.60 18.35 38.70
N THR A 32 23.85 17.24 38.71
CA THR A 32 23.59 16.48 39.95
C THR A 32 24.85 15.76 40.46
N LYS A 33 24.91 15.49 41.77
CA LYS A 33 26.02 14.77 42.43
C LYS A 33 26.38 13.46 41.72
N ASN A 34 25.37 12.69 41.30
CA ASN A 34 25.57 11.40 40.66
C ASN A 34 26.04 11.55 39.21
N ALA A 35 25.52 12.54 38.48
CA ALA A 35 25.98 12.83 37.12
C ALA A 35 27.46 13.21 37.11
N LEU A 36 27.90 14.10 38.01
CA LEU A 36 29.31 14.49 38.10
C LEU A 36 30.24 13.31 38.41
N LYS A 37 29.81 12.40 39.31
CA LYS A 37 30.56 11.18 39.62
C LYS A 37 30.66 10.25 38.41
N THR A 38 29.57 10.06 37.67
CA THR A 38 29.57 9.21 36.48
C THR A 38 30.46 9.80 35.39
N TRP A 39 30.34 11.10 35.11
CA TRP A 39 31.18 11.78 34.12
C TRP A 39 32.67 11.75 34.51
N TYR A 40 33.00 11.98 35.77
CA TYR A 40 34.38 11.88 36.23
C TYR A 40 34.95 10.46 36.07
N ARG A 41 34.18 9.41 36.38
CA ARG A 41 34.59 8.01 36.16
C ARG A 41 34.82 7.69 34.69
N GLU A 42 33.94 8.15 33.81
CA GLU A 42 34.11 8.01 32.36
C GLU A 42 35.37 8.74 31.89
N TYR A 43 35.59 9.97 32.35
CA TYR A 43 36.77 10.77 32.02
C TYR A 43 38.08 10.13 32.51
N GLU A 44 38.09 9.48 33.68
CA GLU A 44 39.26 8.78 34.21
C GLU A 44 39.62 7.52 33.39
N GLN A 45 38.66 6.89 32.72
CA GLN A 45 38.87 5.68 31.93
C GLN A 45 39.30 5.96 30.49
N SER A 46 38.70 6.95 29.83
CA SER A 46 38.90 7.21 28.41
C SER A 46 39.47 8.59 28.08
N HIS A 47 39.65 9.48 29.06
CA HIS A 47 39.93 10.92 28.85
C HIS A 47 38.92 11.67 27.97
N GLU A 48 37.88 10.98 27.52
CA GLU A 48 36.77 11.49 26.72
C GLU A 48 35.44 11.06 27.37
N LEU A 49 34.45 11.95 27.34
CA LEU A 49 33.11 11.68 27.86
C LEU A 49 32.25 11.06 26.75
N ARG A 50 31.38 10.11 27.08
CA ARG A 50 30.49 9.56 26.04
C ARG A 50 29.45 10.60 25.63
N ALA A 51 29.28 10.81 24.33
CA ALA A 51 28.27 11.73 23.79
C ALA A 51 26.84 11.35 24.23
N GLY A 52 26.58 10.05 24.42
CA GLY A 52 25.28 9.53 24.89
C GLY A 52 25.40 8.19 25.62
N TYR A 53 24.29 7.79 26.24
CA TYR A 53 24.16 6.48 26.89
C TYR A 53 23.88 5.41 25.84
N THR A 54 24.85 4.53 25.60
CA THR A 54 24.64 3.29 24.84
C THR A 54 24.39 2.15 25.82
N ARG A 55 23.25 1.47 25.69
CA ARG A 55 23.05 0.23 26.45
C ARG A 55 24.04 -0.80 25.93
N PRO A 56 24.78 -1.50 26.80
CA PRO A 56 25.57 -2.64 26.36
C PRO A 56 24.66 -3.67 25.69
N ALA A 57 25.14 -4.28 24.62
CA ALA A 57 24.41 -5.35 23.95
C ALA A 57 24.12 -6.48 24.95
N ARG A 58 22.88 -6.96 24.98
CA ARG A 58 22.45 -7.99 25.95
C ARG A 58 23.10 -9.36 25.70
N PHE A 59 23.65 -9.58 24.50
CA PHE A 59 24.25 -10.83 24.08
C PHE A 59 25.55 -10.54 23.33
N SER A 60 26.55 -11.40 23.52
CA SER A 60 27.82 -11.30 22.79
C SER A 60 27.65 -11.74 21.34
N GLN A 61 28.61 -11.35 20.49
CA GLN A 61 28.61 -11.78 19.08
C GLN A 61 28.77 -13.31 18.97
N GLU A 62 29.54 -13.93 19.85
CA GLU A 62 29.71 -15.39 19.91
C GLU A 62 28.40 -16.12 20.21
N GLN A 63 27.62 -15.61 21.17
CA GLN A 63 26.30 -16.17 21.49
C GLN A 63 25.34 -16.06 20.30
N LYS A 64 25.42 -14.97 19.55
CA LYS A 64 24.63 -14.77 18.33
C LYS A 64 25.00 -15.77 17.24
N VAL A 65 26.30 -15.97 16.97
CA VAL A 65 26.78 -16.92 15.95
C VAL A 65 26.38 -18.35 16.32
N ARG A 66 26.64 -18.77 17.57
CA ARG A 66 26.27 -20.11 18.05
C ARG A 66 24.77 -20.40 17.93
N ALA A 67 23.92 -19.42 18.23
CA ALA A 67 22.47 -19.57 18.09
C ALA A 67 22.04 -19.76 16.63
N VAL A 68 22.70 -19.08 15.69
CA VAL A 68 22.42 -19.20 14.25
C VAL A 68 22.96 -20.51 13.69
N GLU A 69 24.16 -20.94 14.08
CA GLU A 69 24.74 -22.24 13.70
C GLU A 69 23.85 -23.40 14.14
N HIS A 70 23.47 -23.41 15.42
CA HIS A 70 22.57 -24.43 15.96
C HIS A 70 21.24 -24.48 15.18
N TYR A 71 20.68 -23.32 14.82
CA TYR A 71 19.47 -23.25 14.00
C TYR A 71 19.65 -23.91 12.62
N LEU A 72 20.80 -23.71 11.98
CA LEU A 72 21.09 -24.28 10.67
C LEU A 72 21.30 -25.79 10.73
N GLU A 73 21.99 -26.28 11.75
CA GLU A 73 22.27 -27.71 11.96
C GLU A 73 21.01 -28.51 12.34
N HIS A 74 20.15 -27.95 13.20
CA HIS A 74 19.02 -28.68 13.80
C HIS A 74 17.70 -28.49 13.01
N GLY A 75 17.78 -28.38 11.68
CA GLY A 75 16.60 -28.41 10.81
C GLY A 75 15.79 -27.10 10.76
N ARG A 76 16.39 -25.96 11.08
CA ARG A 76 15.79 -24.61 10.90
C ARG A 76 14.51 -24.37 11.68
N CYS A 77 14.41 -24.96 12.88
CA CYS A 77 13.31 -24.72 13.80
C CYS A 77 13.71 -23.72 14.90
N ILE A 78 13.10 -22.53 14.89
CA ILE A 78 13.36 -21.49 15.90
C ILE A 78 12.98 -21.99 17.30
N ALA A 79 11.81 -22.62 17.45
CA ALA A 79 11.34 -23.09 18.75
C ALA A 79 12.28 -24.15 19.36
N ALA A 80 12.80 -25.07 18.54
CA ALA A 80 13.77 -26.08 19.00
C ALA A 80 15.10 -25.44 19.41
N THR A 81 15.56 -24.43 18.68
CA THR A 81 16.79 -23.68 18.99
C THR A 81 16.68 -22.93 20.32
N ILE A 82 15.53 -22.31 20.58
CA ILE A 82 15.28 -21.61 21.85
C ILE A 82 15.20 -22.61 23.01
N LYS A 83 14.54 -23.76 22.80
CA LYS A 83 14.40 -24.80 23.81
C LYS A 83 15.74 -25.44 24.21
N SER A 84 16.65 -25.58 23.25
CA SER A 84 17.98 -26.18 23.46
C SER A 84 18.97 -25.22 24.10
N LEU A 85 19.02 -23.97 23.63
CA LEU A 85 19.99 -22.97 24.12
C LEU A 85 19.49 -22.17 25.32
N GLY A 86 18.17 -22.10 25.55
CA GLY A 86 17.54 -21.32 26.63
C GLY A 86 17.50 -19.80 26.37
N TYR A 87 18.13 -19.35 25.29
CA TYR A 87 18.14 -18.00 24.72
C TYR A 87 18.39 -18.16 23.21
N PRO A 88 18.22 -17.16 22.34
CA PRO A 88 17.50 -15.88 22.48
C PRO A 88 15.98 -16.04 22.40
N CYS A 89 15.20 -14.94 22.44
CA CYS A 89 13.77 -14.98 22.13
C CYS A 89 13.51 -15.09 20.62
N ARG A 90 12.29 -15.50 20.22
CA ARG A 90 11.93 -15.77 18.81
C ARG A 90 12.20 -14.58 17.87
N SER A 91 11.81 -13.37 18.27
CA SER A 91 12.02 -12.16 17.47
C SER A 91 13.49 -11.85 17.29
N LEU A 92 14.28 -12.02 18.35
CA LEU A 92 15.71 -11.75 18.33
C LEU A 92 16.47 -12.76 17.46
N LEU A 93 16.14 -14.07 17.53
CA LEU A 93 16.73 -15.05 16.61
C LEU A 93 16.39 -14.74 15.15
N SER A 94 15.14 -14.33 14.89
CA SER A 94 14.72 -13.96 13.53
C SER A 94 15.49 -12.75 13.01
N ALA A 95 15.73 -11.74 13.85
CA ALA A 95 16.53 -10.58 13.48
C ALA A 95 17.98 -10.98 13.18
N TRP A 96 18.59 -11.81 14.02
CA TRP A 96 19.94 -12.32 13.79
C TRP A 96 20.06 -13.16 12.51
N LEU A 97 19.04 -13.96 12.21
CA LEU A 97 18.98 -14.71 10.97
C LEU A 97 18.85 -13.79 9.75
N GLN A 98 18.08 -12.71 9.81
CA GLN A 98 18.01 -11.74 8.72
C GLN A 98 19.33 -10.98 8.53
N GLU A 99 20.01 -10.64 9.62
CA GLU A 99 21.30 -9.94 9.58
C GLU A 99 22.44 -10.81 9.04
N LEU A 100 22.51 -12.09 9.45
CA LEU A 100 23.60 -12.99 9.07
C LEU A 100 23.30 -13.82 7.81
N HIS A 101 22.02 -14.11 7.55
CA HIS A 101 21.57 -14.93 6.42
C HIS A 101 20.26 -14.36 5.84
N PRO A 102 20.32 -13.24 5.08
CA PRO A 102 19.16 -12.67 4.44
C PRO A 102 18.59 -13.65 3.42
N ARG A 103 17.59 -14.42 3.86
CA ARG A 103 16.86 -15.34 3.01
C ARG A 103 15.63 -14.62 2.49
N PRO A 104 15.26 -14.77 1.20
CA PRO A 104 13.94 -14.33 0.76
C PRO A 104 12.93 -15.04 1.65
N THR A 105 12.21 -14.26 2.45
CA THR A 105 11.15 -14.76 3.31
C THR A 105 10.25 -15.61 2.44
N ARG A 106 10.10 -16.90 2.79
CA ARG A 106 9.05 -17.72 2.18
C ARG A 106 7.74 -17.06 2.61
N VAL A 107 7.17 -16.25 1.73
CA VAL A 107 5.83 -15.71 1.89
C VAL A 107 4.88 -16.88 1.69
N VAL A 108 4.74 -17.70 2.74
CA VAL A 108 3.74 -18.77 2.78
C VAL A 108 2.39 -18.06 2.81
N GLY A 109 1.68 -18.08 1.67
CA GLY A 109 0.34 -17.52 1.57
C GLY A 109 0.13 -16.40 0.55
N ARG A 110 1.15 -15.97 -0.22
CA ARG A 110 0.86 -15.18 -1.43
C ARG A 110 0.38 -16.13 -2.52
N SER A 111 -0.95 -16.24 -2.65
CA SER A 111 -1.55 -16.64 -3.91
C SER A 111 -0.92 -15.78 -4.99
N GLN A 112 -0.37 -16.41 -6.02
CA GLN A 112 0.24 -15.74 -7.17
C GLN A 112 -0.70 -14.63 -7.61
N GLU A 113 -0.29 -13.37 -7.46
CA GLU A 113 -1.14 -12.23 -7.80
C GLU A 113 -1.27 -12.21 -9.31
N LEU A 114 -2.32 -12.87 -9.81
CA LEU A 114 -2.64 -12.90 -11.22
C LEU A 114 -2.84 -11.46 -11.71
N ALA A 115 -2.38 -11.17 -12.94
CA ALA A 115 -2.58 -9.88 -13.57
C ALA A 115 -4.07 -9.48 -13.52
N PRO A 116 -4.41 -8.20 -13.33
CA PRO A 116 -5.79 -7.76 -13.17
C PRO A 116 -6.66 -8.20 -14.37
N GLU A 117 -6.13 -8.14 -15.58
CA GLU A 117 -6.79 -8.59 -16.82
C GLU A 117 -7.13 -10.10 -16.80
N ALA A 118 -6.21 -10.92 -16.30
CA ALA A 118 -6.41 -12.35 -16.14
C ALA A 118 -7.46 -12.67 -15.05
N LYS A 119 -7.56 -11.82 -14.00
CA LYS A 119 -8.63 -11.93 -12.99
C LYS A 119 -9.99 -11.58 -13.57
N HIS A 120 -10.10 -10.51 -14.36
CA HIS A 120 -11.35 -10.09 -15.00
C HIS A 120 -11.86 -11.14 -15.99
N SER A 121 -10.99 -11.63 -16.87
CA SER A 121 -11.34 -12.68 -17.84
C SER A 121 -11.77 -13.99 -17.15
N ALA A 122 -11.10 -14.38 -16.06
CA ALA A 122 -11.49 -15.55 -15.27
C ALA A 122 -12.89 -15.40 -14.64
N VAL A 123 -13.24 -14.21 -14.14
CA VAL A 123 -14.58 -13.97 -13.56
C VAL A 123 -15.66 -13.91 -14.64
N ILE A 124 -15.37 -13.32 -15.81
CA ILE A 124 -16.30 -13.33 -16.96
C ILE A 124 -16.54 -14.77 -17.43
N ALA A 125 -15.48 -15.56 -17.60
CA ALA A 125 -15.59 -16.97 -17.98
C ALA A 125 -16.37 -17.78 -16.93
N PHE A 126 -16.15 -17.50 -15.64
CA PHE A 126 -16.91 -18.10 -14.54
C PHE A 126 -18.40 -17.75 -14.57
N CYS A 127 -18.76 -16.51 -14.94
CA CYS A 127 -20.15 -16.05 -14.97
C CYS A 127 -20.91 -16.43 -16.25
N THR A 128 -20.21 -16.66 -17.37
CA THR A 128 -20.84 -16.85 -18.70
C THR A 128 -20.83 -18.30 -19.19
N ARG A 129 -19.95 -19.16 -18.66
CA ARG A 129 -19.83 -20.55 -19.16
C ARG A 129 -20.81 -21.53 -18.48
N PRO A 130 -21.21 -22.61 -19.17
CA PRO A 130 -22.00 -23.70 -18.59
C PRO A 130 -21.17 -24.69 -17.73
N ALA A 131 -19.85 -24.53 -17.68
CA ALA A 131 -18.92 -25.43 -17.01
C ALA A 131 -18.85 -25.19 -15.48
N SER A 132 -18.29 -26.16 -14.75
CA SER A 132 -18.17 -26.05 -13.31
C SER A 132 -17.13 -25.00 -12.89
N ALA A 133 -17.31 -24.44 -11.70
CA ALA A 133 -16.34 -23.55 -11.05
C ALA A 133 -14.92 -24.12 -11.01
N GLN A 134 -14.79 -25.44 -10.96
CA GLN A 134 -13.52 -26.14 -10.89
C GLN A 134 -12.80 -26.15 -12.25
N ALA A 135 -13.53 -26.39 -13.35
CA ALA A 135 -12.94 -26.38 -14.68
C ALA A 135 -12.33 -25.02 -15.05
N VAL A 136 -13.02 -23.93 -14.70
CA VAL A 136 -12.50 -22.55 -14.90
C VAL A 136 -11.27 -22.29 -14.01
N ALA A 137 -11.24 -22.88 -12.82
CA ALA A 137 -10.11 -22.74 -11.91
C ALA A 137 -8.86 -23.46 -12.45
N ASP A 138 -9.05 -24.67 -12.98
CA ASP A 138 -7.98 -25.48 -13.56
C ASP A 138 -7.43 -24.87 -14.87
N GLU A 139 -8.29 -24.29 -15.72
CA GLU A 139 -7.87 -23.57 -16.94
C GLU A 139 -7.01 -22.34 -16.65
N VAL A 140 -7.31 -21.62 -15.57
CA VAL A 140 -6.59 -20.40 -15.18
C VAL A 140 -5.40 -20.70 -14.24
N GLY A 141 -5.29 -21.95 -13.75
CA GLY A 141 -4.23 -22.38 -12.81
C GLY A 141 -4.42 -21.81 -11.40
N VAL A 142 -5.66 -21.58 -10.98
CA VAL A 142 -6.01 -20.88 -9.74
C VAL A 142 -6.92 -21.76 -8.89
N SER A 143 -6.95 -21.54 -7.56
CA SER A 143 -7.90 -22.26 -6.71
C SER A 143 -9.35 -21.79 -6.93
N ARG A 144 -10.30 -22.71 -6.81
CA ARG A 144 -11.75 -22.40 -6.82
C ARG A 144 -12.12 -21.30 -5.82
N GLY A 145 -11.53 -21.30 -4.62
CA GLY A 145 -11.78 -20.29 -3.59
C GLY A 145 -11.38 -18.88 -4.01
N SER A 146 -10.30 -18.76 -4.78
CA SER A 146 -9.84 -17.48 -5.33
C SER A 146 -10.83 -16.92 -6.36
N LEU A 147 -11.47 -17.75 -7.18
CA LEU A 147 -12.51 -17.31 -8.14
C LEU A 147 -13.72 -16.72 -7.42
N TYR A 148 -14.22 -17.38 -6.36
CA TYR A 148 -15.32 -16.84 -5.57
C TYR A 148 -14.93 -15.54 -4.85
N LYS A 149 -13.68 -15.45 -4.35
CA LYS A 149 -13.15 -14.23 -3.75
C LYS A 149 -13.10 -13.08 -4.77
N TRP A 150 -12.60 -13.33 -5.99
CA TRP A 150 -12.53 -12.32 -7.05
C TRP A 150 -13.91 -11.89 -7.53
N LYS A 151 -14.85 -12.83 -7.68
CA LYS A 151 -16.24 -12.53 -8.01
C LYS A 151 -16.86 -11.57 -6.99
N ASN A 152 -16.70 -11.86 -5.69
CA ASN A 152 -17.25 -11.04 -4.61
C ASN A 152 -16.55 -9.67 -4.52
N GLN A 153 -15.27 -9.58 -4.89
CA GLN A 153 -14.53 -8.32 -4.94
C GLN A 153 -14.92 -7.44 -6.13
N LEU A 154 -15.18 -8.03 -7.30
CA LEU A 154 -15.46 -7.30 -8.53
C LEU A 154 -16.94 -6.96 -8.72
N LEU A 155 -17.85 -7.82 -8.25
CA LEU A 155 -19.29 -7.61 -8.42
C LEU A 155 -19.97 -7.02 -7.16
N GLY A 156 -19.22 -6.80 -6.08
CA GLY A 156 -19.75 -6.34 -4.81
C GLY A 156 -20.63 -7.38 -4.10
N HIS A 157 -21.00 -7.09 -2.85
CA HIS A 157 -21.83 -7.98 -2.02
C HIS A 157 -23.33 -7.98 -2.45
N ASP A 158 -23.70 -7.11 -3.40
CA ASP A 158 -25.07 -6.93 -3.91
C ASP A 158 -25.35 -7.70 -5.21
N ALA A 159 -24.40 -8.48 -5.72
CA ALA A 159 -24.71 -9.46 -6.75
C ALA A 159 -25.61 -10.55 -6.10
N PRO A 160 -26.84 -10.77 -6.59
CA PRO A 160 -27.81 -11.61 -5.91
C PRO A 160 -27.20 -12.98 -5.63
N ALA A 161 -27.32 -13.40 -4.37
CA ALA A 161 -26.91 -14.71 -3.90
C ALA A 161 -27.38 -15.76 -4.89
N SER A 162 -26.42 -16.44 -5.52
CA SER A 162 -26.61 -17.70 -6.23
C SER A 162 -27.92 -17.73 -7.04
N MET A 163 -27.90 -17.28 -8.30
CA MET A 163 -28.88 -17.76 -9.27
C MET A 163 -28.80 -19.29 -9.29
N LYS A 164 -29.65 -19.95 -8.50
CA LYS A 164 -29.92 -21.37 -8.60
C LYS A 164 -30.17 -21.59 -10.07
N ARG A 165 -29.35 -22.44 -10.67
CA ARG A 165 -29.51 -22.93 -12.04
C ARG A 165 -30.99 -23.23 -12.22
N LYS A 166 -31.73 -22.40 -12.97
CA LYS A 166 -33.10 -22.69 -13.41
C LYS A 166 -32.96 -23.89 -14.33
N GLN A 167 -32.95 -25.08 -13.73
CA GLN A 167 -33.20 -26.31 -14.44
C GLN A 167 -34.71 -26.30 -14.72
N GLY A 168 -35.07 -25.93 -15.94
CA GLY A 168 -36.43 -26.04 -16.47
C GLY A 168 -37.33 -24.82 -16.27
N ALA A 169 -37.36 -23.91 -17.25
CA ALA A 169 -38.54 -23.11 -17.59
C ALA A 169 -38.43 -22.70 -19.09
N PRO A 170 -39.55 -22.62 -19.84
CA PRO A 170 -39.53 -22.68 -21.30
C PRO A 170 -38.96 -21.41 -21.93
N ALA A 171 -37.93 -21.59 -22.77
CA ALA A 171 -37.13 -20.53 -23.35
C ALA A 171 -37.80 -19.73 -24.49
N SER A 172 -39.11 -19.85 -24.70
CA SER A 172 -39.78 -19.28 -25.88
C SER A 172 -40.36 -17.88 -25.66
N SER A 173 -40.86 -17.54 -24.47
CA SER A 173 -41.42 -16.19 -24.20
C SER A 173 -40.32 -15.15 -24.03
N ASP A 174 -39.37 -15.42 -23.13
CA ASP A 174 -38.32 -14.47 -22.77
C ASP A 174 -37.40 -14.09 -23.95
N ARG A 175 -37.20 -14.99 -24.92
CA ARG A 175 -36.39 -14.70 -26.11
C ARG A 175 -37.08 -13.75 -27.07
N ALA A 176 -38.37 -13.94 -27.32
CA ALA A 176 -39.13 -13.06 -28.20
C ALA A 176 -39.22 -11.64 -27.63
N ASP A 177 -39.44 -11.53 -26.31
CA ASP A 177 -39.48 -10.24 -25.62
C ASP A 177 -38.12 -9.52 -25.66
N LEU A 178 -37.02 -10.26 -25.50
CA LEU A 178 -35.65 -9.70 -25.60
C LEU A 178 -35.29 -9.29 -27.03
N GLU A 179 -35.69 -10.07 -28.03
CA GLU A 179 -35.50 -9.72 -29.45
C GLU A 179 -36.28 -8.46 -29.80
N GLN A 180 -37.50 -8.32 -29.28
CA GLN A 180 -38.30 -7.11 -29.44
C GLN A 180 -37.63 -5.89 -28.80
N GLN A 181 -37.07 -6.03 -27.60
CA GLN A 181 -36.30 -4.96 -26.93
C GLN A 181 -35.02 -4.58 -27.66
N LEU A 182 -34.34 -5.55 -28.28
CA LEU A 182 -33.16 -5.25 -29.11
C LEU A 182 -33.53 -4.46 -30.35
N GLU A 183 -34.65 -4.82 -31.00
CA GLU A 183 -35.08 -4.13 -32.21
C GLU A 183 -35.59 -2.71 -31.91
N THR A 184 -36.29 -2.49 -30.78
CA THR A 184 -36.67 -1.13 -30.36
C THR A 184 -35.44 -0.27 -30.08
N LEU A 185 -34.46 -0.77 -29.32
CA LEU A 185 -33.22 -0.03 -29.05
C LEU A 185 -32.43 0.28 -30.32
N ARG A 186 -32.42 -0.64 -31.30
CA ARG A 186 -31.79 -0.39 -32.61
C ARG A 186 -32.50 0.72 -33.38
N GLN A 187 -33.83 0.78 -33.34
CA GLN A 187 -34.60 1.85 -33.96
C GLN A 187 -34.32 3.20 -33.30
N ASP A 188 -34.26 3.23 -31.96
CA ASP A 188 -33.94 4.44 -31.21
C ASP A 188 -32.54 4.97 -31.53
N ILE A 189 -31.54 4.08 -31.64
CA ILE A 189 -30.19 4.47 -32.04
C ILE A 189 -30.20 5.12 -33.44
N ARG A 190 -30.90 4.53 -34.41
CA ARG A 190 -31.00 5.09 -35.77
C ARG A 190 -31.69 6.45 -35.76
N ARG A 191 -32.76 6.61 -34.99
CA ARG A 191 -33.48 7.89 -34.84
C ARG A 191 -32.57 8.97 -34.24
N LEU A 192 -31.89 8.67 -33.14
CA LEU A 192 -30.98 9.60 -32.47
C LEU A 192 -29.80 10.00 -33.36
N GLN A 193 -29.31 9.09 -34.20
CA GLN A 193 -28.29 9.39 -35.21
C GLN A 193 -28.80 10.40 -36.24
N LEU A 194 -30.02 10.23 -36.75
CA LEU A 194 -30.64 11.18 -37.68
C LEU A 194 -30.87 12.55 -37.03
N GLU A 195 -31.37 12.59 -35.79
CA GLU A 195 -31.56 13.84 -35.05
C GLU A 195 -30.22 14.58 -34.86
N LYS A 196 -29.16 13.84 -34.50
CA LYS A 196 -27.81 14.41 -34.39
C LYS A 196 -27.30 14.97 -35.72
N ASP A 197 -27.52 14.27 -36.83
CA ASP A 197 -27.09 14.73 -38.15
C ASP A 197 -27.86 15.95 -38.62
N LEU A 198 -29.17 16.04 -38.34
CA LEU A 198 -29.99 17.22 -38.60
C LEU A 198 -29.49 18.42 -37.78
N LEU A 199 -29.26 18.23 -36.48
CA LEU A 199 -28.72 19.28 -35.60
C LEU A 199 -27.33 19.73 -36.05
N LYS A 200 -26.47 18.80 -36.50
CA LYS A 200 -25.15 19.11 -37.03
C LYS A 200 -25.24 19.95 -38.31
N LYS A 201 -26.12 19.58 -39.25
CA LYS A 201 -26.36 20.35 -40.47
C LYS A 201 -26.91 21.74 -40.17
N ALA A 202 -27.87 21.86 -39.26
CA ALA A 202 -28.42 23.14 -38.83
C ALA A 202 -27.33 24.05 -38.22
N ASN A 203 -26.43 23.48 -37.41
CA ASN A 203 -25.31 24.21 -36.83
C ASN A 203 -24.29 24.67 -37.90
N GLU A 204 -23.97 23.83 -38.89
CA GLU A 204 -23.14 24.25 -40.03
C GLU A 204 -23.78 25.39 -40.83
N LEU A 205 -25.10 25.37 -41.05
CA LEU A 205 -25.82 26.47 -41.69
C LEU A 205 -25.75 27.77 -40.88
N LEU A 206 -25.91 27.70 -39.55
CA LEU A 206 -25.75 28.87 -38.68
C LEU A 206 -24.31 29.41 -38.73
N LYS A 207 -23.31 28.52 -38.70
CA LYS A 207 -21.88 28.87 -38.76
C LYS A 207 -21.46 29.47 -40.12
N ASN A 208 -22.13 29.08 -41.20
CA ASN A 208 -21.90 29.64 -42.54
C ASN A 208 -22.69 30.95 -42.76
N GLY A 209 -23.91 31.06 -42.21
CA GLY A 209 -24.70 32.29 -42.22
C GLY A 209 -24.05 33.42 -41.39
N HIS A 210 -23.41 33.09 -40.28
CA HIS A 210 -22.64 34.07 -39.47
C HIS A 210 -21.30 34.48 -40.12
N ARG A 211 -20.86 33.79 -41.19
CA ARG A 211 -19.66 34.15 -41.97
C ARG A 211 -19.97 35.08 -43.16
N GLY A 212 -21.24 35.34 -43.46
CA GLY A 212 -21.70 36.16 -44.59
C GLY A 212 -22.13 37.59 -44.23
N ALA A 213 -22.10 37.99 -42.95
CA ALA A 213 -22.49 39.33 -42.53
C ALA A 213 -21.34 40.04 -41.81
N ALA A 214 -20.47 40.69 -42.60
CA ALA A 214 -19.67 41.81 -42.13
C ALA A 214 -20.33 43.13 -42.61
N PRO A 215 -20.28 44.21 -41.81
CA PRO A 215 -21.24 45.31 -41.86
C PRO A 215 -20.77 46.45 -42.75
N SER A 216 -21.59 46.87 -43.72
CA SER A 216 -21.40 48.08 -44.54
C SER A 216 -22.72 48.35 -45.27
N GLN A 217 -23.28 49.54 -45.40
CA GLN A 217 -22.96 50.88 -44.94
C GLN A 217 -24.30 51.63 -45.00
N TRP A 218 -24.47 52.57 -44.08
CA TRP A 218 -25.46 53.63 -44.07
C TRP A 218 -25.75 54.22 -45.47
N THR A 219 -27.03 54.34 -45.83
CA THR A 219 -27.53 55.52 -46.53
C THR A 219 -28.95 55.83 -46.07
N GLU A 220 -29.04 56.98 -45.41
CA GLU A 220 -30.24 57.71 -45.02
C GLU A 220 -31.08 58.17 -46.23
N THR A 221 -32.41 58.11 -46.05
CA THR A 221 -33.44 59.07 -46.54
C THR A 221 -33.77 59.11 -48.06
N PRO A 222 -34.79 59.90 -48.51
CA PRO A 222 -36.25 59.79 -48.25
C PRO A 222 -37.07 59.99 -49.56
N GLY A 223 -38.41 59.84 -49.56
CA GLY A 223 -39.19 60.33 -50.71
C GLY A 223 -40.65 59.88 -50.87
N TYR A 224 -41.56 60.50 -50.13
CA TYR A 224 -42.76 61.20 -50.61
C TYR A 224 -43.39 60.82 -51.98
N LEU A 225 -44.67 60.37 -51.97
CA LEU A 225 -45.87 61.11 -52.43
C LEU A 225 -47.01 60.15 -52.86
N HIS A 226 -48.13 60.18 -52.14
CA HIS A 226 -49.34 60.84 -52.65
C HIS A 226 -50.20 61.34 -51.48
#